data_AF-A0AAV6BAI2-F1
#
_entry.id   AF-A0AAV6BAI2-F1
#
_cell.length_a   1.000
_cell.length_b   1.000
_cell.length_c   1.000
_cell.angle_alpha   90.00
_cell.angle_beta   90.00
_cell.angle_gamma   90.00
#
_symmetry.space_group_name_H-M   'P 1'
#
loop_
_entity.id
_entity.type
_entity.pdbx_description
1 polymer ?
#
loop_
_entity_poly.entity_id
_entity_poly.type
_entity_poly.pdbx_seq_one_letter_code
_entity_poly.pdbx_strand_id
1 'polypeptide(L)'
;MAKPRMNVKRVSATDLRYNLKRYLKAAKAKSVVLIENRRQSAKYLVDKEFLDSLLRERDSVLATLEILADRELTDRLLKLSGTLDDDVAADRLLTADEVFGK
;
A
#
# COMPACT_ATOMS: atom_id res chain seq x y z
N MET A 1 -4.65 15.16 -0.33
CA MET A 1 -4.34 14.24 0.79
C MET A 1 -2.98 14.61 1.38
N ALA A 2 -2.89 14.83 2.69
CA ALA A 2 -1.65 15.26 3.33
C ALA A 2 -0.62 14.11 3.28
N LYS A 3 0.53 14.35 2.63
CA LYS A 3 1.64 13.40 2.57
C LYS A 3 2.08 13.11 4.02
N PRO A 4 1.97 11.86 4.53
CA PRO A 4 2.44 11.57 5.87
C PRO A 4 3.94 11.88 5.91
N ARG A 5 4.33 12.85 6.76
CA ARG A 5 5.74 13.14 7.02
C ARG A 5 6.31 11.96 7.79
N MET A 6 6.79 10.94 7.07
CA MET A 6 7.55 9.83 7.65
C MET A 6 8.82 10.39 8.27
N ASN A 7 8.94 10.24 9.60
CA ASN A 7 10.14 10.63 10.30
C ASN A 7 11.16 9.49 10.22
N VAL A 8 12.28 9.72 9.53
CA VAL A 8 13.33 8.70 9.33
C VAL A 8 14.49 8.98 10.26
N LYS A 9 14.72 8.08 11.22
CA LYS A 9 15.86 8.14 12.12
C LYS A 9 16.97 7.22 11.64
N ARG A 10 18.14 7.76 11.30
CA ARG A 10 19.30 6.96 10.88
C ARG A 10 20.12 6.53 12.10
N VAL A 11 20.54 5.26 12.13
CA VAL A 11 21.31 4.68 13.22
C VAL A 11 22.32 3.68 12.68
N SER A 12 23.47 3.55 13.34
CA SER A 12 24.43 2.50 12.99
C SER A 12 23.95 1.13 13.50
N ALA A 13 24.35 0.05 12.82
CA ALA A 13 24.10 -1.31 13.30
C ALA A 13 24.67 -1.56 14.72
N THR A 14 25.79 -0.92 15.05
CA THR A 14 26.42 -0.97 16.38
C THR A 14 25.51 -0.33 17.43
N ASP A 15 25.02 0.88 17.19
CA ASP A 15 24.13 1.59 18.12
C ASP A 15 22.81 0.84 18.32
N LEU A 16 22.27 0.25 17.25
CA LEU A 16 21.09 -0.59 17.32
C LEU A 16 21.30 -1.76 18.27
N ARG A 17 22.45 -2.45 18.18
CA ARG A 17 22.77 -3.60 19.02
C ARG A 17 22.79 -3.24 20.50
N TYR A 18 23.39 -2.09 20.85
CA TYR A 18 23.47 -1.63 22.24
C TYR A 18 22.14 -1.08 22.78
N ASN A 19 21.27 -0.54 21.91
CA ASN A 19 20.05 0.16 22.31
C ASN A 19 18.77 -0.42 21.67
N LEU A 20 18.72 -1.73 21.44
CA LEU A 20 17.66 -2.40 20.68
C LEU A 20 16.25 -2.03 21.17
N LYS A 21 15.99 -2.16 22.48
CA LYS A 21 14.67 -1.84 23.07
C LYS A 21 14.24 -0.39 22.80
N ARG A 22 15.18 0.55 22.79
CA ARG A 22 14.90 1.98 22.52
C ARG A 22 14.49 2.18 21.07
N TYR A 23 15.20 1.56 20.13
CA TYR A 23 14.91 1.72 18.71
C TYR A 23 13.66 0.95 18.25
N LEU A 24 13.38 -0.21 18.84
CA LEU A 24 12.12 -0.92 18.63
C LEU A 24 10.90 -0.09 19.08
N LYS A 25 11.01 0.63 20.20
CA LYS A 25 9.96 1.57 20.63
C LYS A 25 9.86 2.79 19.73
N ALA A 26 11.00 3.29 19.22
CA ALA A 26 11.06 4.44 18.32
C ALA A 26 10.59 4.13 16.89
N ALA A 27 10.57 2.87 16.47
CA ALA A 27 10.08 2.44 15.16
C ALA A 27 8.55 2.23 15.14
N LYS A 28 7.83 2.68 16.17
CA LYS A 28 6.36 2.63 16.27
C LYS A 28 5.76 3.98 15.95
N ALA A 29 4.51 4.01 15.50
CA ALA A 29 3.73 5.21 15.24
C ALA A 29 4.27 6.06 14.07
N LYS A 30 4.45 5.41 12.90
CA LYS A 30 4.82 6.07 11.62
C LYS A 30 6.22 6.66 11.58
N SER A 31 7.11 6.25 12.48
CA SER A 31 8.54 6.54 12.43
C SER A 31 9.34 5.34 11.97
N VAL A 32 10.27 5.59 11.06
CA VAL A 32 11.09 4.55 10.44
C VAL A 32 12.52 4.69 10.96
N VAL A 33 13.14 3.58 11.33
CA VAL A 33 14.57 3.56 11.70
C VAL A 33 15.37 2.99 10.54
N LEU A 34 16.23 3.80 9.93
CA LEU A 34 17.17 3.34 8.91
C LEU A 34 18.45 2.85 9.59
N ILE A 35 18.71 1.56 9.47
CA ILE A 35 19.88 0.90 10.03
C ILE A 35 20.97 0.89 8.96
N GLU A 36 22.00 1.69 9.18
CA GLU A 36 23.17 1.77 8.31
C GLU A 36 24.24 0.76 8.77
N ASN A 37 24.74 -0.02 7.83
CA ASN A 37 25.81 -0.98 8.06
C ASN A 37 26.90 -0.75 7.01
N ARG A 38 28.17 -0.75 7.43
CA ARG A 38 29.30 -0.59 6.51
C ARG A 38 29.49 -1.80 5.58
N ARG A 39 28.99 -2.98 5.98
CA ARG A 39 29.21 -4.26 5.27
C ARG A 39 27.98 -4.79 4.54
N GLN A 40 26.81 -4.18 4.74
CA GLN A 40 25.54 -4.64 4.18
C GLN A 40 24.71 -3.45 3.72
N SER A 41 23.77 -3.68 2.80
CA SER A 41 22.79 -2.67 2.44
C SER A 41 22.03 -2.20 3.68
N ALA A 42 21.72 -0.90 3.71
CA ALA A 42 20.95 -0.31 4.79
C ALA A 42 19.54 -0.91 4.83
N LYS A 43 19.02 -1.15 6.02
CA LYS A 43 17.72 -1.81 6.23
C LYS A 43 16.79 -0.91 7.03
N TYR A 44 15.51 -0.93 6.69
CA TYR A 44 14.48 -0.24 7.45
C TYR A 44 13.93 -1.14 8.55
N LEU A 45 13.85 -0.59 9.75
CA LEU A 45 13.11 -1.15 10.87
C LEU A 45 11.84 -0.32 11.04
N VAL A 46 10.71 -1.00 11.00
CA VAL A 46 9.36 -0.44 11.09
C VAL A 46 8.49 -1.34 11.97
N ASP A 47 7.38 -0.80 12.46
CA ASP A 47 6.34 -1.62 13.08
C ASP A 47 5.58 -2.46 12.04
N LYS A 48 5.04 -3.60 12.49
CA LYS A 48 4.39 -4.58 11.60
C LYS A 48 3.12 -4.01 10.96
N GLU A 49 2.29 -3.33 11.74
CA GLU A 49 1.01 -2.78 11.24
C GLU A 49 1.26 -1.74 10.14
N PHE A 50 2.31 -0.93 10.30
CA PHE A 50 2.76 0.02 9.29
C PHE A 50 3.32 -0.67 8.04
N LEU A 51 4.09 -1.75 8.20
CA LEU A 51 4.52 -2.54 7.04
C LEU A 51 3.34 -3.15 6.30
N ASP A 52 2.39 -3.74 7.03
CA ASP A 52 1.20 -4.36 6.47
C ASP A 52 0.33 -3.34 5.72
N SER A 53 0.23 -2.10 6.23
CA SER A 53 -0.48 -1.02 5.52
C SER A 53 0.23 -0.63 4.22
N LEU A 54 1.56 -0.48 4.25
CA LEU A 54 2.34 -0.16 3.06
C LEU A 54 2.25 -1.25 1.99
N LEU A 55 2.27 -2.52 2.39
CA LEU A 55 2.11 -3.64 1.48
C LEU A 55 0.72 -3.63 0.83
N ARG A 56 -0.34 -3.39 1.59
CA ARG A 56 -1.71 -3.26 1.04
C ARG A 56 -1.83 -2.13 0.04
N GLU A 57 -1.29 -0.95 0.35
CA GLU A 57 -1.27 0.19 -0.58
C GLU A 57 -0.50 -0.16 -1.85
N ARG A 58 0.67 -0.80 -1.71
CA ARG A 58 1.50 -1.23 -2.83
C ARG A 58 0.79 -2.25 -3.71
N ASP A 59 0.11 -3.23 -3.14
CA ASP A 59 -0.63 -4.23 -3.91
C ASP A 59 -1.84 -3.60 -4.62
N SER A 60 -2.53 -2.64 -4.02
CA SER A 60 -3.58 -1.86 -4.69
C SER A 60 -3.04 -1.05 -5.87
N VAL A 61 -1.87 -0.44 -5.73
CA VAL A 61 -1.21 0.29 -6.83
C VAL A 61 -0.79 -0.67 -7.94
N LEU A 62 -0.22 -1.83 -7.61
CA LEU A 62 0.15 -2.83 -8.61
C LEU A 62 -1.07 -3.35 -9.37
N ALA A 63 -2.16 -3.67 -8.67
CA ALA A 63 -3.41 -4.08 -9.30
C ALA A 63 -3.94 -2.99 -10.26
N THR A 64 -3.85 -1.72 -9.87
CA THR A 64 -4.22 -0.60 -10.75
C THR A 64 -3.32 -0.54 -11.99
N LEU A 65 -2.00 -0.72 -11.82
CA LEU A 65 -1.06 -0.73 -12.94
C LEU A 65 -1.29 -1.93 -13.88
N GLU A 66 -1.65 -3.09 -13.34
CA GLU A 66 -2.01 -4.27 -14.12
C GLU A 66 -3.26 -4.01 -14.98
N ILE A 67 -4.30 -3.40 -14.40
CA ILE A 67 -5.48 -2.99 -15.15
C ILE A 67 -5.09 -2.00 -16.26
N LEU A 68 -4.31 -0.98 -15.93
CA LEU A 68 -3.89 0.06 -16.89
C LEU A 68 -2.96 -0.47 -18.00
N ALA A 69 -2.24 -1.56 -17.75
CA ALA A 69 -1.41 -2.21 -18.76
C ALA A 69 -2.26 -2.88 -19.86
N ASP A 70 -3.46 -3.34 -19.51
CA ASP A 70 -4.46 -3.82 -20.46
C ASP A 70 -5.34 -2.64 -20.94
N ARG A 71 -5.00 -2.13 -22.14
CA ARG A 71 -5.73 -1.01 -22.75
C ARG A 71 -7.19 -1.33 -23.05
N GLU A 72 -7.49 -2.56 -23.47
CA GLU A 72 -8.86 -2.93 -23.82
C GLU A 72 -9.74 -3.00 -22.57
N LEU A 73 -9.23 -3.64 -21.51
CA LEU A 73 -9.91 -3.67 -20.22
C LEU A 73 -10.08 -2.26 -19.64
N THR A 74 -9.03 -1.42 -19.72
CA THR A 74 -9.07 -0.04 -19.25
C THR A 74 -10.14 0.77 -19.97
N ASP A 75 -10.19 0.72 -21.31
CA ASP A 75 -11.18 1.46 -22.09
C ASP A 75 -12.62 1.00 -21.77
N ARG A 76 -12.82 -0.30 -21.54
CA ARG A 76 -14.12 -0.84 -21.12
C ARG A 76 -14.51 -0.34 -19.72
N LEU A 77 -13.57 -0.36 -18.77
CA LEU A 77 -13.82 0.12 -17.41
C LEU A 77 -14.11 1.62 -17.40
N LEU A 78 -13.40 2.43 -18.19
CA LEU A 78 -13.67 3.87 -18.30
C LEU A 78 -15.06 4.13 -18.89
N LYS A 79 -15.46 3.40 -19.95
CA LYS A 79 -16.81 3.51 -20.51
C LYS A 79 -17.89 3.16 -19.49
N LEU A 80 -17.73 2.04 -18.79
CA LEU A 80 -18.66 1.61 -17.73
C LEU A 80 -18.73 2.63 -16.59
N SER A 81 -17.59 3.21 -16.20
CA SER A 81 -17.56 4.23 -15.14
C SER A 81 -18.36 5.49 -15.52
N GLY A 82 -18.47 5.80 -16.82
CA GLY A 82 -19.24 6.94 -17.31
C GLY A 82 -20.74 6.70 -17.38
N THR A 83 -21.19 5.45 -17.41
CA THR A 83 -22.63 5.09 -17.46
C THR A 83 -23.15 4.48 -16.17
N LEU A 84 -22.29 4.29 -15.17
CA LEU A 84 -22.60 3.54 -13.94
C LEU A 84 -23.83 4.11 -13.22
N ASP A 85 -23.89 5.42 -13.03
CA ASP A 85 -25.01 6.08 -12.34
C ASP A 85 -26.33 5.94 -13.12
N ASP A 86 -26.27 6.06 -14.45
CA ASP A 86 -27.43 5.91 -15.33
C ASP A 86 -27.91 4.44 -15.39
N ASP A 87 -26.98 3.49 -15.35
CA ASP A 87 -27.28 2.05 -15.36
C ASP A 87 -27.83 1.57 -14.01
N VAL A 88 -27.39 2.16 -12.90
CA VAL A 88 -28.02 1.99 -11.58
C VAL A 88 -29.44 2.54 -11.59
N ALA A 89 -29.63 3.78 -12.06
CA ALA A 89 -30.95 4.43 -12.09
C ALA A 89 -31.96 3.70 -12.99
N ALA A 90 -31.46 3.02 -14.03
CA ALA A 90 -32.26 2.23 -14.95
C ALA A 90 -32.42 0.75 -14.55
N ASP A 91 -31.93 0.34 -13.38
CA ASP A 91 -31.97 -1.05 -12.86
C ASP A 91 -31.38 -2.08 -13.84
N ARG A 92 -30.31 -1.69 -14.55
CA ARG A 92 -29.64 -2.53 -15.56
C ARG A 92 -28.45 -3.32 -15.00
N LEU A 93 -28.05 -3.05 -13.76
CA LEU A 93 -26.93 -3.73 -13.14
C LEU A 93 -27.39 -5.01 -12.45
N LEU A 94 -26.80 -6.13 -12.87
CA LEU A 94 -27.03 -7.42 -12.25
C LEU A 94 -26.16 -7.57 -11.00
N THR A 95 -26.72 -8.19 -9.98
CA THR A 95 -26.01 -8.62 -8.78
C THR A 95 -25.09 -9.80 -9.07
N ALA A 96 -24.11 -10.02 -8.18
CA ALA A 96 -23.21 -11.17 -8.31
C ALA A 96 -23.97 -12.51 -8.30
N ASP A 97 -25.05 -12.62 -7.50
CA ASP A 97 -25.86 -13.83 -7.43
C ASP A 97 -26.64 -14.08 -8.74
N GLU A 98 -27.14 -13.04 -9.40
CA GLU A 98 -27.82 -13.14 -10.70
C GLU A 98 -26.89 -13.53 -11.85
N VAL A 99 -25.62 -13.11 -11.80
CA VAL A 99 -24.63 -13.41 -12.85
C VAL A 99 -23.99 -14.78 -12.66
N PHE A 100 -23.65 -15.14 -11.42
CA PHE A 100 -22.87 -16.34 -11.13
C PHE A 100 -23.70 -17.52 -10.62
N GLY A 101 -24.99 -17.33 -10.35
CA GLY A 101 -25.94 -18.39 -10.03
C GLY A 101 -25.45 -19.34 -8.94
N LYS A 102 -25.54 -18.91 -7.67
CA LYS A 102 -25.51 -19.85 -6.55
C LYS A 102 -26.88 -20.46 -6.29
#